data_AF-A0A0Q6U4P3-F1
#
_entry.id   AF-A0A0Q6U4P3-F1
#
_cell.length_a   1.000
_cell.length_b   1.000
_cell.length_c   1.000
_cell.angle_alpha   90.00
_cell.angle_beta   90.00
_cell.angle_gamma   90.00
#
_symmetry.space_group_name_H-M   'P 1'
#
loop_
_entity.id
_entity.type
_entity.pdbx_description
1 polymer ?
#
loop_
_entity_poly.entity_id
_entity_poly.type
_entity_poly.pdbx_seq_one_letter_code
_entity_poly.pdbx_strand_id
1 'polypeptide(L)'
;MSEAALTSSFGEPEAPRPAPRSRTTLLKRLADVVCLPTSRINAFERSMTADLLVEMLRDANVVEREKVARRLAMLNEMPGVLVRLLLRDELPVARALLVDAEKLSDADLISCLYHASMEHRRLIAQRRGVSEVVADALIDMGESPVIEALLRNELVKISHQGVENIVAATRDAQYLIPMLLRRAELRPSHAYVMFWWADAEARRTILQRFAVSREILQDAVGDVFALASAEGWQDPLSRKALQFIERRQRNRAAIAKSPYDSLDEAVAAGESGLTREICEEISYLSGLKPMTGAKIFTDPGGEPLAILCKATGLPRAALRSLWRGLRRQEVDRSGAIDHALERVLRVYDAIAVDRAQTVLRYWNWSLTSALTPALLKAIREGDEAAVDEYSAPQRAAMLALSRDFGR
;
A
#
# COMPACT_ATOMS: atom_id res chain seq x y z
N MET A 1 7.83 -16.77 -72.57
CA MET A 1 7.62 -16.43 -71.15
C MET A 1 7.05 -15.03 -71.10
N SER A 2 5.80 -14.87 -70.69
CA SER A 2 5.23 -13.55 -70.37
C SER A 2 4.27 -13.77 -69.23
N GLU A 3 4.50 -13.02 -68.15
CA GLU A 3 3.98 -13.21 -66.80
C GLU A 3 2.46 -13.14 -66.72
N ALA A 4 1.90 -14.11 -65.98
CA ALA A 4 0.55 -14.03 -65.45
C ALA A 4 0.54 -13.05 -64.29
N ALA A 5 -0.11 -11.89 -64.48
CA ALA A 5 -0.41 -10.96 -63.41
C ALA A 5 -1.50 -11.56 -62.50
N LEU A 6 -1.08 -12.13 -61.37
CA LEU A 6 -1.95 -12.50 -60.25
C LEU A 6 -2.37 -11.21 -59.53
N THR A 7 -3.52 -10.66 -59.91
CA THR A 7 -4.20 -9.63 -59.12
C THR A 7 -4.78 -10.27 -57.87
N SER A 8 -4.03 -10.15 -56.77
CA SER A 8 -4.48 -10.49 -55.43
C SER A 8 -5.55 -9.50 -54.97
N SER A 9 -6.82 -9.81 -55.26
CA SER A 9 -7.99 -9.13 -54.69
C SER A 9 -8.13 -9.48 -53.20
N PHE A 10 -7.34 -8.84 -52.34
CA PHE A 10 -7.70 -8.76 -50.93
C PHE A 10 -8.93 -7.85 -50.82
N GLY A 11 -10.12 -8.45 -50.74
CA GLY A 11 -11.35 -7.73 -50.50
C GLY A 11 -11.24 -6.91 -49.21
N GLU A 12 -11.53 -5.62 -49.30
CA GLU A 12 -11.71 -4.78 -48.12
C GLU A 12 -12.76 -5.43 -47.21
N PRO A 13 -12.59 -5.40 -45.87
CA PRO A 13 -13.59 -5.92 -44.95
C PRO A 13 -14.92 -5.19 -45.17
N GLU A 14 -15.92 -5.90 -45.69
CA GLU A 14 -17.28 -5.40 -45.92
C GLU A 14 -17.81 -4.82 -44.61
N ALA A 15 -18.15 -3.54 -44.60
CA ALA A 15 -18.68 -2.88 -43.42
C ALA A 15 -19.93 -3.65 -42.92
N PRO A 16 -20.06 -3.86 -41.59
CA PRO A 16 -21.13 -4.69 -41.05
C PRO A 16 -22.50 -4.17 -41.51
N ARG A 17 -23.29 -5.05 -42.15
CA ARG A 17 -24.61 -4.69 -42.68
C ARG A 17 -25.50 -4.16 -41.54
N PRO A 18 -26.20 -3.04 -41.75
CA PRO A 18 -27.06 -2.48 -40.72
C PRO A 18 -28.20 -3.43 -40.38
N ALA A 19 -28.53 -3.52 -39.10
CA ALA A 19 -29.61 -4.34 -38.60
C ALA A 19 -30.95 -4.03 -39.30
N PRO A 20 -31.83 -5.03 -39.50
CA PRO A 20 -33.18 -4.78 -39.99
C PRO A 20 -33.92 -3.78 -39.10
N ARG A 21 -34.63 -2.81 -39.69
CA ARG A 21 -35.37 -1.77 -38.94
C ARG A 21 -36.35 -2.33 -37.91
N SER A 22 -36.92 -3.51 -38.17
CA SER A 22 -37.81 -4.22 -37.24
C SER A 22 -37.09 -4.59 -35.94
N ARG A 23 -35.84 -5.05 -36.01
CA ARG A 23 -35.02 -5.42 -34.86
C ARG A 23 -34.71 -4.23 -33.97
N THR A 24 -34.22 -3.14 -34.55
CA THR A 24 -33.92 -1.90 -33.81
C THR A 24 -35.19 -1.32 -33.16
N THR A 25 -36.32 -1.39 -33.85
CA THR A 25 -37.62 -0.94 -33.31
C THR A 25 -38.07 -1.82 -32.15
N LEU A 26 -38.00 -3.15 -32.29
CA LEU A 26 -38.39 -4.09 -31.25
C LEU A 26 -37.49 -3.94 -30.00
N LEU A 27 -36.18 -3.83 -30.17
CA LEU A 27 -35.23 -3.59 -29.08
C LEU A 27 -35.57 -2.31 -28.31
N LYS A 28 -35.89 -1.22 -29.02
CA LYS A 28 -36.35 0.03 -28.39
C LYS A 28 -37.65 -0.17 -27.61
N ARG A 29 -38.63 -0.89 -28.16
CA ARG A 29 -39.92 -1.16 -27.49
C ARG A 29 -39.78 -2.04 -26.26
N LEU A 30 -38.97 -3.09 -26.32
CA LEU A 30 -38.69 -3.92 -25.13
C LEU A 30 -37.99 -3.11 -24.05
N ALA A 31 -37.01 -2.28 -24.41
CA ALA A 31 -36.39 -1.35 -23.47
C ALA A 31 -37.40 -0.33 -22.89
N ASP A 32 -38.36 0.17 -23.69
CA ASP A 32 -39.45 1.03 -23.20
C ASP A 32 -40.27 0.31 -22.13
N VAL A 33 -40.66 -0.94 -22.39
CA VAL A 33 -41.49 -1.76 -21.49
C VAL A 33 -40.75 -2.09 -20.19
N VAL A 34 -39.47 -2.49 -20.26
CA VAL A 34 -38.64 -2.76 -19.06
C VAL A 34 -38.48 -1.52 -18.19
N CYS A 35 -38.45 -0.33 -18.78
CA CYS A 35 -38.29 0.93 -18.06
C CYS A 35 -39.60 1.53 -17.53
N LEU A 36 -40.75 0.87 -17.70
CA LEU A 36 -42.03 1.37 -17.18
C LEU A 36 -42.04 1.41 -15.64
N PRO A 37 -42.77 2.36 -15.02
CA PRO A 37 -43.03 2.34 -13.58
C PRO A 37 -43.75 1.07 -13.13
N THR A 38 -43.56 0.66 -11.88
CA THR A 38 -44.20 -0.52 -11.27
C THR A 38 -45.74 -0.47 -11.28
N SER A 39 -46.32 0.73 -11.39
CA SER A 39 -47.77 0.90 -11.56
C SER A 39 -48.30 0.46 -12.93
N ARG A 40 -47.43 0.26 -13.92
CA ARG A 40 -47.79 -0.07 -15.30
C ARG A 40 -47.32 -1.44 -15.77
N ILE A 41 -46.39 -2.07 -15.03
CA ILE A 41 -45.86 -3.39 -15.33
C ILE A 41 -45.53 -4.10 -14.01
N ASN A 42 -46.01 -5.32 -13.86
CA ASN A 42 -45.70 -6.12 -12.68
C ASN A 42 -44.29 -6.75 -12.77
N ALA A 43 -43.79 -7.32 -11.67
CA ALA A 43 -42.44 -7.87 -11.62
C ALA A 43 -42.23 -9.05 -12.60
N PHE A 44 -43.24 -9.89 -12.79
CA PHE A 44 -43.14 -11.05 -13.69
C PHE A 44 -43.07 -10.63 -15.16
N GLU A 45 -43.94 -9.72 -15.59
CA GLU A 45 -43.95 -9.14 -16.94
C GLU A 45 -42.62 -8.42 -17.24
N ARG A 46 -42.08 -7.69 -16.26
CA ARG A 46 -40.78 -7.02 -16.39
C ARG A 46 -39.64 -8.02 -16.59
N SER A 47 -39.62 -9.11 -15.80
CA SER A 47 -38.62 -10.16 -15.93
C SER A 47 -38.71 -10.87 -17.28
N MET A 48 -39.91 -11.26 -17.72
CA MET A 48 -40.11 -11.88 -19.04
C MET A 48 -39.65 -10.96 -20.18
N THR A 49 -39.96 -9.66 -20.09
CA THR A 49 -39.52 -8.67 -21.08
C THR A 49 -37.99 -8.51 -21.04
N ALA A 50 -37.39 -8.54 -19.86
CA ALA A 50 -35.94 -8.45 -19.69
C ALA A 50 -35.22 -9.67 -20.29
N ASP A 51 -35.75 -10.88 -20.12
CA ASP A 51 -35.19 -12.11 -20.70
C ASP A 51 -35.20 -12.05 -22.23
N LEU A 52 -36.31 -11.59 -22.83
CA LEU A 52 -36.38 -11.39 -24.27
C LEU A 52 -35.42 -10.30 -24.76
N LEU A 53 -35.29 -9.22 -23.99
CA LEU A 53 -34.36 -8.13 -24.30
C LEU A 53 -32.89 -8.60 -24.22
N VAL A 54 -32.54 -9.50 -23.31
CA VAL A 54 -31.20 -10.12 -23.24
C VAL A 54 -30.86 -10.83 -24.54
N GLU A 55 -31.77 -11.68 -25.06
CA GLU A 55 -31.54 -12.39 -26.33
C GLU A 55 -31.34 -11.40 -27.49
N MET A 56 -32.13 -10.33 -27.55
CA MET A 56 -31.97 -9.30 -28.58
C MET A 56 -30.66 -8.52 -28.47
N LEU A 57 -30.19 -8.26 -27.24
CA LEU A 57 -28.97 -7.50 -27.00
C LEU A 57 -27.71 -8.28 -27.41
N ARG A 58 -27.75 -9.62 -27.39
CA ARG A 58 -26.61 -10.46 -27.83
C ARG A 58 -26.21 -10.19 -29.29
N ASP A 59 -27.18 -9.92 -30.15
CA ASP A 59 -26.96 -9.63 -31.58
C ASP A 59 -26.99 -8.12 -31.91
N ALA A 60 -27.24 -7.27 -30.92
CA ALA A 60 -27.29 -5.82 -31.07
C ALA A 60 -25.88 -5.24 -31.18
N ASN A 61 -25.71 -4.14 -31.92
CA ASN A 61 -24.42 -3.45 -31.95
C ASN A 61 -24.19 -2.63 -30.67
N VAL A 62 -22.95 -2.21 -30.44
CA VAL A 62 -22.53 -1.45 -29.25
C VAL A 62 -23.40 -0.21 -29.01
N VAL A 63 -23.72 0.53 -30.08
CA VAL A 63 -24.52 1.76 -30.00
C VAL A 63 -25.95 1.48 -29.54
N GLU A 64 -26.54 0.36 -29.97
CA GLU A 64 -27.86 -0.09 -29.52
C GLU A 64 -27.81 -0.53 -28.05
N ARG A 65 -26.79 -1.31 -27.65
CA ARG A 65 -26.62 -1.77 -26.26
C ARG A 65 -26.40 -0.59 -25.31
N GLU A 66 -25.58 0.39 -25.69
CA GLU A 66 -25.32 1.61 -24.92
C GLU A 66 -26.60 2.43 -24.71
N LYS A 67 -27.44 2.58 -25.74
CA LYS A 67 -28.72 3.28 -25.61
C LYS A 67 -29.64 2.60 -24.60
N VAL A 68 -29.64 1.27 -24.54
CA VAL A 68 -30.41 0.53 -23.53
C VAL A 68 -29.81 0.72 -22.15
N ALA A 69 -28.48 0.59 -22.01
CA ALA A 69 -27.78 0.79 -20.74
C ALA A 69 -28.06 2.17 -20.11
N ARG A 70 -27.97 3.25 -20.90
CA ARG A 70 -28.28 4.63 -20.45
C ARG A 70 -29.71 4.77 -19.92
N ARG A 71 -30.66 4.04 -20.49
CA ARG A 71 -32.05 4.08 -20.03
C ARG A 71 -32.25 3.29 -18.74
N LEU A 72 -31.60 2.13 -18.64
CA LEU A 72 -31.63 1.31 -17.43
C LEU A 72 -30.98 2.03 -16.24
N ALA A 73 -29.91 2.80 -16.46
CA ALA A 73 -29.23 3.56 -15.43
C ALA A 73 -30.15 4.53 -14.66
N MET A 74 -31.25 4.97 -15.27
CA MET A 74 -32.24 5.86 -14.67
C MET A 74 -33.28 5.13 -13.80
N LEU A 75 -33.24 3.80 -13.75
CA LEU A 75 -34.18 2.99 -12.96
C LEU A 75 -33.68 2.79 -11.54
N ASN A 76 -34.59 2.91 -10.58
CA ASN A 76 -34.32 2.56 -9.18
C ASN A 76 -34.11 1.05 -9.00
N GLU A 77 -34.83 0.24 -9.77
CA GLU A 77 -34.77 -1.23 -9.75
C GLU A 77 -34.58 -1.75 -11.17
N MET A 78 -33.35 -2.14 -11.49
CA MET A 78 -33.00 -2.73 -12.78
C MET A 78 -33.11 -4.26 -12.73
N PRO A 79 -33.60 -4.93 -13.80
CA PRO A 79 -33.57 -6.38 -13.88
C PRO A 79 -32.12 -6.91 -13.85
N GLY A 80 -31.80 -7.75 -12.87
CA GLY A 80 -30.43 -8.21 -12.64
C GLY A 80 -29.81 -8.95 -13.84
N VAL A 81 -30.61 -9.61 -14.67
CA VAL A 81 -30.13 -10.27 -15.91
C VAL A 81 -29.56 -9.26 -16.91
N LEU A 82 -30.17 -8.08 -17.04
CA LEU A 82 -29.70 -7.01 -17.91
C LEU A 82 -28.47 -6.32 -17.33
N VAL A 83 -28.47 -6.06 -16.01
CA VAL A 83 -27.32 -5.46 -15.31
C VAL A 83 -26.08 -6.32 -15.48
N ARG A 84 -26.17 -7.63 -15.22
CA ARG A 84 -25.03 -8.56 -15.37
C ARG A 84 -24.51 -8.65 -16.80
N LEU A 85 -25.41 -8.62 -17.80
CA LEU A 85 -25.03 -8.61 -19.21
C LEU A 85 -24.26 -7.34 -19.56
N LEU A 86 -24.84 -6.18 -19.26
CA LEU A 86 -24.35 -4.88 -19.74
C LEU A 86 -23.14 -4.35 -18.95
N LEU A 87 -22.98 -4.72 -17.68
CA LEU A 87 -21.80 -4.34 -16.90
C LEU A 87 -20.51 -5.02 -17.37
N ARG A 88 -20.62 -6.19 -18.00
CA ARG A 88 -19.47 -6.96 -18.51
C ARG A 88 -19.23 -6.75 -20.01
N ASP A 89 -19.99 -5.83 -20.61
CA ASP A 89 -19.94 -5.51 -22.03
C ASP A 89 -18.74 -4.61 -22.33
N GLU A 90 -18.66 -4.11 -23.56
CA GLU A 90 -17.69 -3.10 -23.96
C GLU A 90 -17.83 -1.82 -23.12
N LEU A 91 -16.70 -1.16 -22.91
CA LEU A 91 -16.58 -0.04 -21.98
C LEU A 91 -17.64 1.08 -22.18
N PRO A 92 -18.02 1.51 -23.40
CA PRO A 92 -19.06 2.53 -23.57
C PRO A 92 -20.42 2.11 -22.98
N VAL A 93 -20.77 0.83 -23.11
CA VAL A 93 -22.04 0.27 -22.62
C VAL A 93 -22.02 0.18 -21.10
N ALA A 94 -20.99 -0.45 -20.54
CA ALA A 94 -20.86 -0.61 -19.09
C ALA A 94 -20.69 0.73 -18.38
N ARG A 95 -20.00 1.71 -19.00
CA ARG A 95 -19.82 3.07 -18.48
C ARG A 95 -21.15 3.74 -18.18
N ALA A 96 -22.16 3.57 -19.04
CA ALA A 96 -23.48 4.16 -18.80
C ALA A 96 -24.09 3.68 -17.48
N LEU A 97 -23.87 2.42 -17.10
CA LEU A 97 -24.31 1.89 -15.81
C LEU A 97 -23.34 2.30 -14.67
N LEU A 98 -22.04 2.11 -14.86
CA LEU A 98 -21.02 2.35 -13.83
C LEU A 98 -20.92 3.82 -13.40
N VAL A 99 -21.28 4.77 -14.28
CA VAL A 99 -21.25 6.21 -13.97
C VAL A 99 -22.61 6.72 -13.53
N ASP A 100 -23.67 6.40 -14.28
CA ASP A 100 -24.96 7.08 -14.10
C ASP A 100 -25.92 6.31 -13.18
N ALA A 101 -25.75 4.99 -12.99
CA ALA A 101 -26.64 4.22 -12.14
C ALA A 101 -26.35 4.45 -10.65
N GLU A 102 -27.35 4.94 -9.91
CA GLU A 102 -27.23 5.22 -8.48
C GLU A 102 -27.11 3.94 -7.65
N LYS A 103 -27.89 2.90 -7.99
CA LYS A 103 -27.94 1.63 -7.26
C LYS A 103 -27.38 0.49 -8.11
N LEU A 104 -26.20 0.03 -7.75
CA LEU A 104 -25.63 -1.26 -8.18
C LEU A 104 -25.27 -2.04 -6.93
N SER A 105 -25.58 -3.33 -6.89
CA SER A 105 -25.24 -4.16 -5.74
C SER A 105 -23.74 -4.47 -5.71
N ASP A 106 -23.20 -4.73 -4.53
CA ASP A 106 -21.81 -5.19 -4.38
C ASP A 106 -21.56 -6.46 -5.20
N ALA A 107 -22.53 -7.37 -5.27
CA ALA A 107 -22.44 -8.59 -6.08
C ALA A 107 -22.31 -8.28 -7.58
N ASP A 108 -23.03 -7.28 -8.09
CA ASP A 108 -22.93 -6.86 -9.49
C ASP A 108 -21.58 -6.20 -9.78
N LEU A 109 -21.09 -5.35 -8.88
CA LEU A 109 -19.79 -4.67 -9.01
C LEU A 109 -18.63 -5.67 -8.95
N ILE A 110 -18.63 -6.57 -7.96
CA ILE A 110 -17.63 -7.63 -7.82
C ILE A 110 -17.67 -8.56 -9.03
N SER A 111 -18.87 -8.90 -9.50
CA SER A 111 -19.02 -9.70 -10.69
C SER A 111 -18.47 -9.02 -11.95
N CYS A 112 -18.71 -7.72 -12.13
CA CYS A 112 -18.15 -6.92 -13.23
C CYS A 112 -16.62 -6.88 -13.14
N LEU A 113 -16.09 -6.62 -11.94
CA LEU A 113 -14.67 -6.54 -11.64
C LEU A 113 -13.90 -7.78 -12.11
N TYR A 114 -14.38 -8.99 -11.82
CA TYR A 114 -13.69 -10.25 -12.20
C TYR A 114 -13.81 -10.62 -13.68
N HIS A 115 -14.77 -10.06 -14.42
CA HIS A 115 -15.07 -10.48 -15.79
C HIS A 115 -14.89 -9.38 -16.84
N ALA A 116 -14.43 -8.19 -16.43
CA ALA A 116 -14.26 -7.03 -17.31
C ALA A 116 -12.82 -6.51 -17.32
N SER A 117 -12.57 -5.43 -18.06
CA SER A 117 -11.23 -4.83 -18.20
C SER A 117 -10.86 -3.91 -17.03
N MET A 118 -9.57 -3.55 -16.93
CA MET A 118 -9.05 -2.58 -15.95
C MET A 118 -9.82 -1.25 -16.00
N GLU A 119 -10.24 -0.79 -17.18
CA GLU A 119 -11.01 0.44 -17.32
C GLU A 119 -12.39 0.35 -16.64
N HIS A 120 -13.01 -0.83 -16.60
CA HIS A 120 -14.24 -1.04 -15.83
C HIS A 120 -13.96 -0.93 -14.33
N ARG A 121 -12.91 -1.61 -13.86
CA ARG A 121 -12.48 -1.54 -12.45
C ARG A 121 -12.14 -0.12 -12.02
N ARG A 122 -11.51 0.67 -12.90
CA ARG A 122 -11.23 2.09 -12.66
C ARG A 122 -12.50 2.92 -12.52
N LEU A 123 -13.54 2.64 -13.31
CA LEU A 123 -14.85 3.28 -13.17
C LEU A 123 -15.55 2.86 -11.88
N ILE A 124 -15.48 1.57 -11.49
CA ILE A 124 -16.00 1.09 -10.21
C ILE A 124 -15.33 1.86 -9.06
N ALA A 125 -13.99 1.96 -9.06
CA ALA A 125 -13.22 2.64 -8.01
C ALA A 125 -13.59 4.13 -7.82
N GLN A 126 -14.11 4.78 -8.86
CA GLN A 126 -14.51 6.20 -8.84
C GLN A 126 -15.95 6.42 -8.33
N ARG A 127 -16.74 5.35 -8.13
CA ARG A 127 -18.13 5.47 -7.68
C ARG A 127 -18.19 5.96 -6.23
N ARG A 128 -19.23 6.74 -5.89
CA ARG A 128 -19.44 7.24 -4.51
C ARG A 128 -19.83 6.14 -3.51
N GLY A 129 -20.52 5.09 -3.98
CA GLY A 129 -21.05 4.01 -3.16
C GLY A 129 -20.22 2.73 -3.17
N VAL A 130 -18.90 2.82 -3.30
CA VAL A 130 -18.02 1.64 -3.21
C VAL A 130 -17.91 1.22 -1.75
N SER A 131 -18.39 0.01 -1.45
CA SER A 131 -18.27 -0.59 -0.13
C SER A 131 -16.83 -1.08 0.13
N GLU A 132 -16.51 -1.34 1.40
CA GLU A 132 -15.21 -1.89 1.81
C GLU A 132 -14.92 -3.23 1.12
N VAL A 133 -15.93 -4.08 0.93
CA VAL A 133 -15.79 -5.39 0.25
C VAL A 133 -15.45 -5.22 -1.23
N VAL A 134 -16.09 -4.28 -1.91
CA VAL A 134 -15.78 -3.97 -3.32
C VAL A 134 -14.40 -3.32 -3.44
N ALA A 135 -14.03 -2.46 -2.47
CA ALA A 135 -12.71 -1.83 -2.41
C ALA A 135 -11.60 -2.88 -2.26
N ASP A 136 -11.76 -3.84 -1.36
CA ASP A 136 -10.81 -4.94 -1.16
C ASP A 136 -10.68 -5.78 -2.44
N ALA A 137 -11.81 -6.16 -3.07
CA ALA A 137 -11.77 -6.87 -4.33
C ALA A 137 -11.03 -6.09 -5.45
N LEU A 138 -11.13 -4.75 -5.48
CA LEU A 138 -10.39 -3.91 -6.44
C LEU A 138 -8.89 -3.90 -6.15
N ILE A 139 -8.51 -3.88 -4.86
CA ILE A 139 -7.12 -3.89 -4.42
C ILE A 139 -6.47 -5.23 -4.73
N ASP A 140 -7.19 -6.34 -4.52
CA ASP A 140 -6.71 -7.70 -4.76
C ASP A 140 -6.40 -7.99 -6.24
N MET A 141 -6.98 -7.21 -7.17
CA MET A 141 -6.61 -7.28 -8.59
C MET A 141 -5.18 -6.78 -8.87
N GLY A 142 -4.57 -6.04 -7.93
CA GLY A 142 -3.16 -5.63 -8.01
C GLY A 142 -2.87 -4.53 -9.05
N GLU A 143 -3.89 -3.85 -9.57
CA GLU A 143 -3.72 -2.88 -10.66
C GLU A 143 -3.49 -1.47 -10.11
N SER A 144 -2.25 -0.97 -10.20
CA SER A 144 -1.87 0.36 -9.69
C SER A 144 -2.76 1.52 -10.17
N PRO A 145 -3.21 1.58 -11.45
CA PRO A 145 -4.13 2.64 -11.90
C PRO A 145 -5.51 2.60 -11.23
N VAL A 146 -5.97 1.41 -10.82
CA VAL A 146 -7.26 1.22 -10.12
C VAL A 146 -7.09 1.60 -8.65
N ILE A 147 -6.00 1.16 -8.01
CA ILE A 147 -5.64 1.55 -6.64
C ILE A 147 -5.50 3.08 -6.53
N GLU A 148 -4.87 3.72 -7.53
CA GLU A 148 -4.77 5.18 -7.59
C GLU A 148 -6.15 5.85 -7.60
N ALA A 149 -7.07 5.35 -8.44
CA ALA A 149 -8.43 5.87 -8.52
C ALA A 149 -9.18 5.70 -7.18
N LEU A 150 -8.99 4.55 -6.52
CA LEU A 150 -9.58 4.24 -5.22
C LEU A 150 -9.03 5.14 -4.11
N LEU A 151 -7.72 5.38 -4.07
CA LEU A 151 -7.07 6.25 -3.08
C LEU A 151 -7.53 7.71 -3.20
N ARG A 152 -7.79 8.18 -4.43
CA ARG A 152 -8.38 9.51 -4.69
C ARG A 152 -9.85 9.62 -4.29
N ASN A 153 -10.53 8.50 -4.07
CA ASN A 153 -11.91 8.47 -3.65
C ASN A 153 -12.01 8.51 -2.12
N GLU A 154 -12.13 9.71 -1.56
CA GLU A 154 -12.19 9.95 -0.11
C GLU A 154 -13.45 9.38 0.56
N LEU A 155 -14.48 9.03 -0.22
CA LEU A 155 -15.72 8.45 0.31
C LEU A 155 -15.62 6.96 0.62
N VAL A 156 -14.67 6.27 -0.01
CA VAL A 156 -14.45 4.83 0.22
C VAL A 156 -13.72 4.65 1.53
N LYS A 157 -14.12 3.69 2.35
CA LYS A 157 -13.30 3.21 3.46
C LYS A 157 -12.50 2.01 3.00
N ILE A 158 -11.20 2.01 3.27
CA ILE A 158 -10.32 0.91 2.93
C ILE A 158 -10.15 0.03 4.17
N SER A 159 -10.30 -1.27 4.01
CA SER A 159 -10.12 -2.21 5.13
C SER A 159 -8.69 -2.19 5.63
N HIS A 160 -8.48 -2.74 6.83
CA HIS A 160 -7.12 -2.90 7.35
C HIS A 160 -6.23 -3.72 6.41
N GLN A 161 -6.77 -4.82 5.87
CA GLN A 161 -6.05 -5.70 4.94
C GLN A 161 -5.80 -4.99 3.60
N GLY A 162 -6.81 -4.27 3.07
CA GLY A 162 -6.68 -3.47 1.86
C GLY A 162 -5.56 -2.42 1.98
N VAL A 163 -5.44 -1.74 3.13
CA VAL A 163 -4.32 -0.82 3.37
C VAL A 163 -2.97 -1.55 3.34
N GLU A 164 -2.87 -2.74 3.93
CA GLU A 164 -1.63 -3.53 3.89
C GLU A 164 -1.25 -3.97 2.46
N ASN A 165 -2.23 -4.40 1.68
CA ASN A 165 -2.05 -4.77 0.27
C ASN A 165 -1.59 -3.55 -0.56
N ILE A 166 -2.18 -2.37 -0.33
CA ILE A 166 -1.74 -1.13 -0.99
C ILE A 166 -0.31 -0.76 -0.55
N VAL A 167 0.04 -0.88 0.73
CA VAL A 167 1.41 -0.63 1.22
C VAL A 167 2.39 -1.52 0.47
N ALA A 168 2.11 -2.81 0.31
CA ALA A 168 2.95 -3.71 -0.48
C ALA A 168 3.08 -3.22 -1.93
N ALA A 169 1.97 -2.88 -2.59
CA ALA A 169 1.98 -2.37 -3.97
C ALA A 169 2.79 -1.06 -4.13
N THR A 170 2.87 -0.21 -3.09
CA THR A 170 3.67 1.03 -3.16
C THR A 170 5.17 0.81 -3.34
N ARG A 171 5.67 -0.42 -3.13
CA ARG A 171 7.07 -0.76 -3.34
C ARG A 171 7.51 -0.55 -4.79
N ASP A 172 6.63 -0.91 -5.72
CA ASP A 172 6.85 -0.78 -7.17
C ASP A 172 6.08 0.41 -7.75
N ALA A 173 5.00 0.85 -7.09
CA ALA A 173 4.22 2.03 -7.43
C ALA A 173 4.39 3.16 -6.40
N GLN A 174 5.63 3.67 -6.23
CA GLN A 174 5.95 4.67 -5.20
C GLN A 174 5.16 5.99 -5.34
N TYR A 175 4.67 6.31 -6.53
CA TYR A 175 3.82 7.47 -6.77
C TYR A 175 2.46 7.41 -6.03
N LEU A 176 2.05 6.23 -5.52
CA LEU A 176 0.86 6.06 -4.69
C LEU A 176 1.08 6.50 -3.24
N ILE A 177 2.34 6.55 -2.76
CA ILE A 177 2.70 6.84 -1.38
C ILE A 177 2.10 8.18 -0.89
N PRO A 178 2.22 9.30 -1.64
CA PRO A 178 1.65 10.58 -1.21
C PRO A 178 0.12 10.58 -1.10
N MET A 179 -0.57 9.68 -1.81
CA MET A 179 -2.03 9.54 -1.72
C MET A 179 -2.40 8.70 -0.50
N LEU A 180 -1.72 7.57 -0.31
CA LEU A 180 -1.92 6.72 0.86
C LEU A 180 -1.60 7.47 2.17
N LEU A 181 -0.57 8.33 2.17
CA LEU A 181 -0.20 9.19 3.30
C LEU A 181 -1.26 10.23 3.69
N ARG A 182 -2.35 10.40 2.92
CA ARG A 182 -3.47 11.28 3.28
C ARG A 182 -4.65 10.51 3.87
N ARG A 183 -4.68 9.19 3.70
CA ARG A 183 -5.74 8.33 4.20
C ARG A 183 -5.76 8.30 5.74
N ALA A 184 -6.95 8.20 6.30
CA ALA A 184 -7.17 8.15 7.74
C ALA A 184 -6.94 6.73 8.30
N GLU A 185 -7.11 5.72 7.43
CA GLU A 185 -6.95 4.30 7.73
C GLU A 185 -5.48 3.89 7.89
N LEU A 186 -4.55 4.74 7.41
CA LEU A 186 -3.12 4.49 7.52
C LEU A 186 -2.66 4.59 8.98
N ARG A 187 -2.10 3.50 9.51
CA ARG A 187 -1.56 3.41 10.86
C ARG A 187 -0.06 3.66 10.87
N PRO A 188 0.55 4.03 12.02
CA PRO A 188 2.00 4.19 12.15
C PRO A 188 2.79 2.97 11.63
N SER A 189 2.24 1.76 11.86
CA SER A 189 2.82 0.51 11.36
C SER A 189 3.10 0.52 9.87
N HIS A 190 2.09 0.83 9.09
CA HIS A 190 2.16 0.89 7.63
C HIS A 190 3.15 1.97 7.18
N ALA A 191 3.06 3.15 7.80
CA ALA A 191 3.91 4.30 7.46
C ALA A 191 5.40 4.01 7.69
N TYR A 192 5.76 3.38 8.82
CA TYR A 192 7.15 3.07 9.13
C TYR A 192 7.76 1.94 8.30
N VAL A 193 6.93 1.05 7.75
CA VAL A 193 7.39 0.04 6.78
C VAL A 193 7.61 0.71 5.43
N MET A 194 6.64 1.50 4.97
CA MET A 194 6.71 2.26 3.72
C MET A 194 7.90 3.23 3.68
N PHE A 195 8.31 3.76 4.83
CA PHE A 195 9.49 4.61 4.98
C PHE A 195 10.74 4.06 4.25
N TRP A 196 10.94 2.74 4.27
CA TRP A 196 12.17 2.13 3.75
C TRP A 196 12.33 2.24 2.24
N TRP A 197 11.24 2.40 1.48
CA TRP A 197 11.27 2.62 0.03
C TRP A 197 10.65 3.94 -0.42
N ALA A 198 10.11 4.72 0.51
CA ALA A 198 9.60 6.05 0.24
C ALA A 198 10.71 7.04 -0.12
N ASP A 199 10.38 8.02 -0.96
CA ASP A 199 11.25 9.15 -1.25
C ASP A 199 11.45 10.10 -0.05
N ALA A 200 12.31 11.10 -0.21
CA ALA A 200 12.65 12.05 0.84
C ALA A 200 11.44 12.85 1.39
N GLU A 201 10.48 13.21 0.54
CA GLU A 201 9.33 14.02 0.92
C GLU A 201 8.31 13.18 1.69
N ALA A 202 8.05 11.97 1.21
CA ALA A 202 7.22 10.99 1.90
C ALA A 202 7.84 10.57 3.24
N ARG A 203 9.15 10.30 3.31
CA ARG A 203 9.86 10.01 4.58
C ARG A 203 9.70 11.13 5.59
N ARG A 204 9.86 12.40 5.16
CA ARG A 204 9.61 13.57 6.02
C ARG A 204 8.17 13.57 6.53
N THR A 205 7.20 13.37 5.65
CA THR A 205 5.77 13.33 6.01
C THR A 205 5.48 12.21 7.02
N ILE A 206 6.08 11.03 6.83
CA ILE A 206 5.96 9.89 7.75
C ILE A 206 6.44 10.26 9.15
N LEU A 207 7.65 10.83 9.26
CA LEU A 207 8.22 11.23 10.54
C LEU A 207 7.45 12.38 11.20
N GLN A 208 6.86 13.28 10.42
CA GLN A 208 6.07 14.40 10.95
C GLN A 208 4.68 13.96 11.46
N ARG A 209 3.99 13.09 10.70
CA ARG A 209 2.60 12.68 10.98
C ARG A 209 2.50 11.55 11.99
N PHE A 210 3.38 10.55 11.91
CA PHE A 210 3.22 9.29 12.65
C PHE A 210 4.14 9.16 13.86
N ALA A 211 5.20 9.97 13.99
CA ALA A 211 6.04 9.97 15.18
C ALA A 211 5.31 10.62 16.36
N VAL A 212 4.68 9.76 17.17
CA VAL A 212 3.88 10.14 18.34
C VAL A 212 4.62 9.85 19.64
N SER A 213 4.26 10.60 20.70
CA SER A 213 4.75 10.35 22.05
C SER A 213 4.14 9.06 22.61
N ARG A 214 4.88 8.37 23.49
CA ARG A 214 4.45 7.17 24.22
C ARG A 214 4.22 7.45 25.70
N GLU A 215 4.19 8.72 26.13
CA GLU A 215 4.08 9.11 27.54
C GLU A 215 2.90 8.46 28.26
N ILE A 216 1.69 8.52 27.67
CA ILE A 216 0.49 7.90 28.25
C ILE A 216 0.69 6.40 28.50
N LEU A 217 1.29 5.70 27.54
CA LEU A 217 1.55 4.26 27.65
C LEU A 217 2.63 3.98 28.70
N GLN A 218 3.64 4.85 28.81
CA GLN A 218 4.71 4.73 29.80
C GLN A 218 4.20 4.95 31.23
N ASP A 219 3.30 5.91 31.42
CA ASP A 219 2.72 6.22 32.71
C ASP A 219 1.77 5.10 33.17
N ALA A 220 0.99 4.54 32.24
CA ALA A 220 0.04 3.47 32.53
C ALA A 220 0.68 2.15 33.00
N VAL A 221 1.96 1.90 32.68
CA VAL A 221 2.66 0.64 33.01
C VAL A 221 3.86 0.83 33.94
N GLY A 222 3.98 1.99 34.59
CA GLY A 222 5.15 2.34 35.39
C GLY A 222 5.43 1.37 36.55
N ASP A 223 4.38 0.85 37.18
CA ASP A 223 4.42 -0.14 38.26
C ASP A 223 4.75 -1.56 37.75
N VAL A 224 4.37 -1.88 36.51
CA VAL A 224 4.60 -3.19 35.88
C VAL A 224 6.09 -3.53 35.72
N PHE A 225 6.96 -2.53 35.53
CA PHE A 225 8.40 -2.76 35.45
C PHE A 225 8.99 -3.35 36.74
N ALA A 226 8.50 -2.93 37.90
CA ALA A 226 8.94 -3.46 39.18
C ALA A 226 8.47 -4.91 39.39
N LEU A 227 7.22 -5.20 39.00
CA LEU A 227 6.64 -6.55 39.01
C LEU A 227 7.44 -7.50 38.11
N ALA A 228 7.65 -7.14 36.85
CA ALA A 228 8.41 -7.95 35.89
C ALA A 228 9.86 -8.20 36.36
N SER A 229 10.47 -7.22 37.03
CA SER A 229 11.80 -7.40 37.61
C SER A 229 11.80 -8.34 38.82
N ALA A 230 10.79 -8.28 39.69
CA ALA A 230 10.65 -9.18 40.84
C ALA A 230 10.42 -10.64 40.40
N GLU A 231 9.73 -10.83 39.28
CA GLU A 231 9.53 -12.12 38.62
C GLU A 231 10.74 -12.56 37.77
N GLY A 232 11.83 -11.78 37.76
CA GLY A 232 13.05 -12.12 37.02
C GLY A 232 12.88 -12.14 35.50
N TRP A 233 11.92 -11.36 34.96
CA TRP A 233 11.65 -11.26 33.52
C TRP A 233 11.34 -12.60 32.84
N GLN A 234 10.66 -13.50 33.57
CA GLN A 234 10.40 -14.86 33.11
C GLN A 234 9.43 -14.94 31.92
N ASP A 235 8.44 -14.05 31.82
CA ASP A 235 7.49 -14.03 30.70
C ASP A 235 8.05 -13.31 29.46
N PRO A 236 8.28 -14.01 28.33
CA PRO A 236 8.82 -13.41 27.12
C PRO A 236 7.90 -12.37 26.47
N LEU A 237 6.58 -12.52 26.60
CA LEU A 237 5.61 -11.60 25.98
C LEU A 237 5.64 -10.24 26.69
N SER A 238 5.53 -10.25 28.02
CA SER A 238 5.64 -9.07 28.86
C SER A 238 6.99 -8.39 28.70
N ARG A 239 8.09 -9.15 28.66
CA ARG A 239 9.42 -8.58 28.40
C ARG A 239 9.49 -7.83 27.06
N LYS A 240 8.93 -8.41 26.00
CA LYS A 240 8.92 -7.79 24.66
C LYS A 240 8.06 -6.53 24.63
N ALA A 241 6.90 -6.55 25.28
CA ALA A 241 6.02 -5.39 25.39
C ALA A 241 6.68 -4.26 26.21
N LEU A 242 7.21 -4.57 27.39
CA LEU A 242 7.90 -3.61 28.25
C LEU A 242 9.13 -3.02 27.57
N GLN A 243 9.88 -3.80 26.79
CA GLN A 243 10.97 -3.28 25.96
C GLN A 243 10.47 -2.25 24.93
N PHE A 244 9.28 -2.43 24.36
CA PHE A 244 8.70 -1.41 23.48
C PHE A 244 8.27 -0.16 24.24
N ILE A 245 7.88 -0.26 25.51
CA ILE A 245 7.36 0.87 26.29
C ILE A 245 8.49 1.64 26.99
N GLU A 246 9.60 0.97 27.29
CA GLU A 246 10.72 1.51 28.07
C GLU A 246 11.11 2.94 27.68
N ARG A 247 11.38 3.77 28.70
CA ARG A 247 11.80 5.17 28.53
C ARG A 247 13.23 5.30 28.03
N ARG A 248 14.13 4.41 28.45
CA ARG A 248 15.56 4.46 28.13
C ARG A 248 15.85 3.71 26.83
N GLN A 249 16.48 4.38 25.86
CA GLN A 249 16.84 3.75 24.59
C GLN A 249 18.16 2.97 24.67
N ARG A 250 19.19 3.51 25.33
CA ARG A 250 20.51 2.87 25.43
C ARG A 250 20.44 1.60 26.29
N ASN A 251 21.12 0.55 25.85
CA ASN A 251 21.24 -0.69 26.61
C ASN A 251 22.40 -0.59 27.61
N ARG A 252 22.12 -0.29 28.88
CA ARG A 252 23.17 -0.18 29.91
C ARG A 252 23.90 -1.49 30.18
N ALA A 253 23.21 -2.63 30.07
CA ALA A 253 23.81 -3.94 30.30
C ALA A 253 24.81 -4.33 29.18
N ALA A 254 24.69 -3.71 27.99
CA ALA A 254 25.61 -3.92 26.89
C ALA A 254 27.00 -3.34 27.15
N ILE A 255 27.11 -2.23 27.89
CA ILE A 255 28.38 -1.55 28.16
C ILE A 255 29.37 -2.51 28.81
N ALA A 256 28.93 -3.32 29.78
CA ALA A 256 29.79 -4.28 30.48
C ALA A 256 30.37 -5.40 29.58
N LYS A 257 29.86 -5.56 28.35
CA LYS A 257 30.30 -6.58 27.39
C LYS A 257 30.89 -5.97 26.11
N SER A 258 30.83 -4.64 25.98
CA SER A 258 31.33 -3.94 24.81
C SER A 258 32.83 -3.66 24.95
N PRO A 259 33.60 -3.62 23.85
CA PRO A 259 34.98 -3.15 23.89
C PRO A 259 35.09 -1.62 24.12
N TYR A 260 33.98 -0.90 24.17
CA TYR A 260 33.91 0.55 24.38
C TYR A 260 33.23 0.88 25.72
N ASP A 261 33.70 1.93 26.39
CA ASP A 261 33.15 2.43 27.65
C ASP A 261 31.80 3.14 27.47
N SER A 262 31.48 3.55 26.23
CA SER A 262 30.22 4.21 25.91
C SER A 262 29.81 4.09 24.45
N LEU A 263 28.52 4.38 24.17
CA LEU A 263 28.02 4.53 22.81
C LEU A 263 28.74 5.64 22.05
N ASP A 264 29.06 6.74 22.73
CA ASP A 264 29.74 7.90 22.16
C ASP A 264 31.16 7.52 21.70
N GLU A 265 31.87 6.71 22.47
CA GLU A 265 33.18 6.17 22.12
C GLU A 265 33.10 5.19 20.93
N ALA A 266 32.12 4.29 20.92
CA ALA A 266 31.91 3.38 19.79
C ALA A 266 31.67 4.14 18.46
N VAL A 267 30.90 5.24 18.52
CA VAL A 267 30.69 6.13 17.37
C VAL A 267 31.97 6.83 16.96
N ALA A 268 32.76 7.34 17.92
CA ALA A 268 34.04 8.00 17.65
C ALA A 268 35.05 7.04 17.00
N ALA A 269 35.10 5.79 17.45
CA ALA A 269 35.96 4.75 16.87
C ALA A 269 35.62 4.45 15.39
N GLY A 270 34.36 4.65 14.98
CA GLY A 270 33.90 4.49 13.60
C GLY A 270 34.13 5.70 12.70
N GLU A 271 34.61 6.84 13.20
CA GLU A 271 34.66 8.09 12.43
C GLU A 271 35.57 8.02 11.19
N SER A 272 36.71 7.32 11.31
CA SER A 272 37.64 7.09 10.19
C SER A 272 37.18 6.00 9.22
N GLY A 273 36.12 5.28 9.57
CA GLY A 273 35.60 4.17 8.79
C GLY A 273 34.75 3.24 9.66
N LEU A 274 33.47 3.12 9.32
CA LEU A 274 32.55 2.20 9.99
C LEU A 274 32.75 0.79 9.44
N THR A 275 33.26 -0.11 10.27
CA THR A 275 33.28 -1.54 9.97
C THR A 275 31.97 -2.19 10.41
N ARG A 276 31.75 -3.44 9.99
CA ARG A 276 30.56 -4.19 10.39
C ARG A 276 30.50 -4.39 11.90
N GLU A 277 31.63 -4.69 12.52
CA GLU A 277 31.76 -4.93 13.96
C GLU A 277 31.39 -3.66 14.74
N ILE A 278 31.89 -2.49 14.30
CA ILE A 278 31.54 -1.21 14.94
C ILE A 278 30.05 -0.91 14.80
N CYS A 279 29.45 -1.15 13.62
CA CYS A 279 28.00 -1.00 13.41
C CYS A 279 27.19 -1.94 14.33
N GLU A 280 27.64 -3.19 14.49
CA GLU A 280 27.01 -4.16 15.39
C GLU A 280 27.11 -3.71 16.86
N GLU A 281 28.27 -3.21 17.29
CA GLU A 281 28.47 -2.67 18.64
C GLU A 281 27.62 -1.41 18.91
N ILE A 282 27.60 -0.44 17.99
CA ILE A 282 26.73 0.74 18.10
C ILE A 282 25.26 0.32 18.21
N SER A 283 24.84 -0.69 17.44
CA SER A 283 23.49 -1.23 17.49
C SER A 283 23.19 -1.86 18.86
N TYR A 284 24.12 -2.68 19.37
CA TYR A 284 23.98 -3.37 20.65
C TYR A 284 23.87 -2.37 21.81
N LEU A 285 24.75 -1.37 21.86
CA LEU A 285 24.74 -0.28 22.83
C LEU A 285 23.48 0.61 22.72
N SER A 286 22.92 0.73 21.52
CA SER A 286 21.67 1.47 21.25
C SER A 286 20.38 0.68 21.55
N GLY A 287 20.50 -0.57 22.02
CA GLY A 287 19.35 -1.44 22.30
C GLY A 287 18.65 -1.99 21.06
N LEU A 288 19.37 -2.07 19.93
CA LEU A 288 18.87 -2.55 18.65
C LEU A 288 19.31 -3.98 18.40
N LYS A 289 18.46 -4.72 17.69
CA LYS A 289 18.85 -6.01 17.13
C LYS A 289 19.72 -5.79 15.88
N PRO A 290 20.64 -6.72 15.56
CA PRO A 290 21.59 -6.56 14.46
C PRO A 290 20.93 -6.21 13.12
N MET A 291 19.79 -6.83 12.79
CA MET A 291 19.06 -6.55 11.54
C MET A 291 18.58 -5.09 11.42
N THR A 292 18.05 -4.53 12.51
CA THR A 292 17.61 -3.14 12.53
C THR A 292 18.79 -2.19 12.41
N GLY A 293 19.88 -2.50 13.11
CA GLY A 293 21.14 -1.78 13.00
C GLY A 293 21.66 -1.75 11.56
N ALA A 294 21.83 -2.93 10.95
CA ALA A 294 22.26 -3.07 9.57
C ALA A 294 21.40 -2.23 8.62
N LYS A 295 20.07 -2.32 8.74
CA LYS A 295 19.14 -1.55 7.91
C LYS A 295 19.31 -0.03 8.06
N ILE A 296 19.57 0.46 9.27
CA ILE A 296 19.83 1.88 9.54
C ILE A 296 21.14 2.34 8.88
N PHE A 297 22.22 1.57 9.00
CA PHE A 297 23.53 1.94 8.48
C PHE A 297 23.63 1.83 6.95
N THR A 298 22.90 0.89 6.34
CA THR A 298 22.89 0.70 4.89
C THR A 298 21.85 1.55 4.15
N ASP A 299 20.93 2.23 4.87
CA ASP A 299 19.93 3.07 4.23
C ASP A 299 20.56 4.24 3.45
N PRO A 300 20.35 4.35 2.12
CA PRO A 300 21.02 5.35 1.30
C PRO A 300 20.60 6.79 1.63
N GLY A 301 19.38 6.99 2.14
CA GLY A 301 18.86 8.32 2.51
C GLY A 301 19.53 8.88 3.77
N GLY A 302 19.84 8.01 4.73
CA GLY A 302 20.57 8.33 5.96
C GLY A 302 19.74 8.99 7.05
N GLU A 303 18.46 9.30 6.80
CA GLU A 303 17.55 9.81 7.83
C GLU A 303 17.43 8.86 9.04
N PRO A 304 17.48 7.52 8.90
CA PRO A 304 17.52 6.61 10.05
C PRO A 304 18.70 6.85 11.00
N LEU A 305 19.85 7.37 10.53
CA LEU A 305 20.98 7.74 11.39
C LEU A 305 20.61 8.92 12.28
N ALA A 306 19.86 9.90 11.76
CA ALA A 306 19.37 11.00 12.57
C ALA A 306 18.40 10.52 13.66
N ILE A 307 17.52 9.57 13.34
CA ILE A 307 16.62 8.94 14.31
C ILE A 307 17.41 8.17 15.37
N LEU A 308 18.40 7.37 14.97
CA LEU A 308 19.30 6.65 15.88
C LEU A 308 19.97 7.61 16.86
N CYS A 309 20.62 8.65 16.34
CA CYS A 309 21.33 9.61 17.17
C CYS A 309 20.38 10.34 18.12
N LYS A 310 19.23 10.82 17.63
CA LYS A 310 18.28 11.56 18.45
C LYS A 310 17.66 10.69 19.55
N ALA A 311 17.26 9.46 19.22
CA ALA A 311 16.63 8.54 20.16
C ALA A 311 17.57 8.10 21.30
N THR A 312 18.85 7.95 20.99
CA THR A 312 19.90 7.55 21.95
C THR A 312 20.54 8.73 22.68
N GLY A 313 20.19 9.97 22.32
CA GLY A 313 20.76 11.18 22.90
C GLY A 313 22.19 11.49 22.43
N LEU A 314 22.63 10.91 21.31
CA LEU A 314 23.89 11.28 20.69
C LEU A 314 23.81 12.70 20.10
N PRO A 315 24.87 13.51 20.22
CA PRO A 315 24.87 14.88 19.72
C PRO A 315 24.92 14.94 18.20
N ARG A 316 24.62 16.12 17.63
CA ARG A 316 24.71 16.40 16.19
C ARG A 316 26.08 16.07 15.60
N ALA A 317 27.16 16.23 16.37
CA ALA A 317 28.52 15.89 15.95
C ALA A 317 28.67 14.38 15.67
N ALA A 318 28.08 13.52 16.52
CA ALA A 318 28.10 12.08 16.34
C ALA A 318 27.40 11.65 15.04
N LEU A 319 26.31 12.31 14.66
CA LEU A 319 25.65 12.07 13.37
C LEU A 319 26.58 12.37 12.19
N ARG A 320 27.39 13.43 12.27
CA ARG A 320 28.42 13.73 11.25
C ARG A 320 29.55 12.70 11.27
N SER A 321 30.02 12.26 12.44
CA SER A 321 31.02 11.19 12.54
C SER A 321 30.52 9.89 11.91
N LEU A 322 29.26 9.51 12.13
CA LEU A 322 28.64 8.35 11.45
C LEU A 322 28.57 8.53 9.93
N TRP A 323 28.13 9.71 9.48
CA TRP A 323 28.06 10.03 8.04
C TRP A 323 29.42 9.91 7.36
N ARG A 324 30.46 10.46 7.99
CA ARG A 324 31.85 10.38 7.55
C ARG A 324 32.40 8.96 7.57
N GLY A 325 32.15 8.22 8.65
CA GLY A 325 32.57 6.83 8.79
C GLY A 325 31.96 5.91 7.73
N LEU A 326 30.73 6.21 7.27
CA LEU A 326 30.07 5.55 6.14
C LEU A 326 30.57 6.04 4.77
N ARG A 327 31.56 6.93 4.74
CA ARG A 327 32.16 7.52 3.52
C ARG A 327 31.14 8.24 2.64
N ARG A 328 30.12 8.85 3.24
CA ARG A 328 29.12 9.63 2.51
C ARG A 328 29.64 11.05 2.27
N GLN A 329 29.23 11.63 1.15
CA GLN A 329 29.65 12.97 0.75
C GLN A 329 29.16 14.03 1.75
N GLU A 330 30.09 14.81 2.33
CA GLU A 330 29.74 15.90 3.27
C GLU A 330 29.54 17.24 2.57
N VAL A 331 30.27 17.47 1.48
CA VAL A 331 30.27 18.72 0.72
C VAL A 331 30.05 18.46 -0.76
N ASP A 332 29.32 19.35 -1.42
CA ASP A 332 29.11 19.30 -2.85
C ASP A 332 30.34 19.86 -3.62
N ARG A 333 30.22 19.95 -4.96
CA ARG A 333 31.31 20.46 -5.83
C ARG A 333 31.65 21.93 -5.58
N SER A 334 30.76 22.70 -4.95
CA SER A 334 30.96 24.11 -4.62
C SER A 334 31.60 24.31 -3.24
N GLY A 335 31.75 23.25 -2.46
CA GLY A 335 32.20 23.30 -1.07
C GLY A 335 31.09 23.62 -0.06
N ALA A 336 29.84 23.73 -0.51
CA ALA A 336 28.68 23.84 0.37
C ALA A 336 28.32 22.46 0.97
N ILE A 337 27.52 22.44 2.04
CA ILE A 337 27.05 21.18 2.64
C ILE A 337 26.22 20.41 1.61
N ASP A 338 26.52 19.12 1.44
CA ASP A 338 25.78 18.24 0.55
C ASP A 338 24.28 18.19 0.92
N HIS A 339 23.40 18.26 -0.08
CA HIS A 339 21.95 18.28 0.14
C HIS A 339 21.42 17.06 0.91
N ALA A 340 22.03 15.88 0.76
CA ALA A 340 21.63 14.69 1.50
C ALA A 340 22.01 14.82 2.98
N LEU A 341 23.24 15.28 3.29
CA LEU A 341 23.66 15.55 4.66
C LEU A 341 22.79 16.65 5.29
N GLU A 342 22.52 17.72 4.57
CA GLU A 342 21.67 18.82 5.04
C GLU A 342 20.27 18.31 5.41
N ARG A 343 19.67 17.46 4.56
CA ARG A 343 18.37 16.84 4.81
C ARG A 343 18.38 16.00 6.09
N VAL A 344 19.39 15.15 6.28
CA VAL A 344 19.52 14.30 7.47
C VAL A 344 19.72 15.12 8.75
N LEU A 345 20.52 16.19 8.68
CA LEU A 345 20.68 17.12 9.79
C LEU A 345 19.37 17.83 10.16
N ARG A 346 18.57 18.24 9.17
CA ARG A 346 17.23 18.82 9.41
C ARG A 346 16.29 17.82 10.09
N VAL A 347 16.34 16.53 9.74
CA VAL A 347 15.56 15.49 10.43
C VAL A 347 15.96 15.40 11.90
N TYR A 348 17.26 15.40 12.21
CA TYR A 348 17.76 15.37 13.58
C TYR A 348 17.27 16.57 14.41
N ASP A 349 17.30 17.77 13.82
CA ASP A 349 16.90 19.00 14.49
C ASP A 349 15.38 19.06 14.72
N ALA A 350 14.59 18.62 13.73
CA ALA A 350 13.13 18.73 13.76
C ALA A 350 12.45 17.71 14.68
N ILE A 351 13.00 16.50 14.83
CA ILE A 351 12.35 15.44 15.61
C ILE A 351 12.70 15.55 17.11
N ALA A 352 11.69 15.42 17.97
CA ALA A 352 11.86 15.33 19.41
C ALA A 352 12.41 13.96 19.84
N VAL A 353 13.08 13.90 20.99
CA VAL A 353 13.75 12.68 21.48
C VAL A 353 12.76 11.54 21.73
N ASP A 354 11.65 11.81 22.40
CA ASP A 354 10.57 10.85 22.68
C ASP A 354 9.99 10.24 21.40
N ARG A 355 9.73 11.08 20.39
CA ARG A 355 9.22 10.69 19.08
C ARG A 355 10.24 9.85 18.33
N ALA A 356 11.52 10.24 18.32
CA ALA A 356 12.58 9.47 17.71
C ALA A 356 12.72 8.08 18.35
N GLN A 357 12.58 7.97 19.67
CA GLN A 357 12.56 6.69 20.37
C GLN A 357 11.36 5.83 19.94
N THR A 358 10.17 6.43 19.76
CA THR A 358 9.01 5.70 19.23
C THR A 358 9.29 5.13 17.85
N VAL A 359 9.83 5.93 16.92
CA VAL A 359 10.20 5.46 15.57
C VAL A 359 11.21 4.31 15.66
N LEU A 360 12.29 4.51 16.42
CA LEU A 360 13.38 3.55 16.52
C LEU A 360 12.92 2.22 17.13
N ARG A 361 12.07 2.26 18.18
CA ARG A 361 11.47 1.06 18.76
C ARG A 361 10.50 0.39 17.82
N TYR A 362 9.76 1.16 17.04
CA TYR A 362 8.88 0.60 16.03
C TYR A 362 9.67 -0.17 14.99
N TRP A 363 10.74 0.40 14.43
CA TRP A 363 11.63 -0.31 13.50
C TRP A 363 12.29 -1.52 14.13
N ASN A 364 12.79 -1.40 15.37
CA ASN A 364 13.38 -2.53 16.07
C ASN A 364 12.36 -3.65 16.28
N TRP A 365 11.11 -3.32 16.59
CA TRP A 365 10.04 -4.29 16.77
C TRP A 365 9.59 -4.87 15.43
N SER A 366 9.16 -4.06 14.46
CA SER A 366 8.58 -4.53 13.20
C SER A 366 9.56 -5.37 12.39
N LEU A 367 10.83 -4.96 12.27
CA LEU A 367 11.82 -5.69 11.49
C LEU A 367 12.24 -7.02 12.11
N THR A 368 11.96 -7.26 13.40
CA THR A 368 12.54 -8.41 14.13
C THR A 368 11.57 -9.25 14.92
N SER A 369 10.35 -8.77 15.15
CA SER A 369 9.37 -9.39 16.07
C SER A 369 8.79 -10.70 15.58
N ALA A 370 9.20 -11.12 14.40
CA ALA A 370 8.44 -11.92 13.47
C ALA A 370 9.33 -12.76 12.53
N LEU A 371 10.65 -12.51 12.51
CA LEU A 371 11.61 -13.24 11.68
C LEU A 371 11.75 -14.69 12.17
N THR A 372 10.88 -15.58 11.68
CA THR A 372 11.03 -17.02 11.85
C THR A 372 12.07 -17.55 10.85
N PRO A 373 12.73 -18.69 11.12
CA PRO A 373 13.60 -19.33 10.13
C PRO A 373 12.90 -19.59 8.79
N ALA A 374 11.60 -19.90 8.82
CA ALA A 374 10.77 -20.06 7.63
C ALA A 374 10.61 -18.74 6.85
N LEU A 375 10.31 -17.63 7.54
CA LEU A 375 10.20 -16.32 6.89
C LEU A 375 11.55 -15.85 6.31
N LEU A 376 12.65 -16.10 7.01
CA LEU A 376 14.00 -15.80 6.49
C LEU A 376 14.33 -16.63 5.24
N LYS A 377 13.88 -17.89 5.20
CA LYS A 377 14.02 -18.75 4.03
C LYS A 377 13.17 -18.22 2.86
N ALA A 378 11.89 -17.93 3.09
CA ALA A 378 11.00 -17.34 2.08
C ALA A 378 11.56 -16.03 1.52
N ILE A 379 12.05 -15.13 2.38
CA ILE A 379 12.70 -13.88 1.98
C ILE A 379 13.92 -14.13 1.06
N ARG A 380 14.76 -15.13 1.37
CA ARG A 380 15.95 -15.48 0.57
C ARG A 380 15.60 -16.17 -0.74
N GLU A 381 14.52 -16.95 -0.75
CA GLU A 381 14.06 -17.71 -1.90
C GLU A 381 13.14 -16.88 -2.82
N GLY A 382 12.77 -15.65 -2.41
CA GLY A 382 11.86 -14.78 -3.16
C GLY A 382 10.42 -15.28 -3.16
N ASP A 383 10.05 -16.13 -2.20
CA ASP A 383 8.72 -16.71 -2.11
C ASP A 383 7.75 -15.72 -1.45
N GLU A 384 7.13 -14.88 -2.30
CA GLU A 384 6.12 -13.91 -1.89
C GLU A 384 4.70 -14.50 -1.83
N ALA A 385 4.51 -15.80 -2.12
CA ALA A 385 3.18 -16.41 -2.23
C ALA A 385 2.52 -16.75 -0.88
N ALA A 386 3.27 -16.71 0.23
CA ALA A 386 2.79 -17.06 1.58
C ALA A 386 2.48 -15.84 2.48
N VAL A 387 2.34 -14.63 1.91
CA VAL A 387 2.19 -13.37 2.66
C VAL A 387 0.96 -13.34 3.57
N ASP A 388 -0.12 -14.05 3.19
CA ASP A 388 -1.38 -14.08 3.94
C ASP A 388 -1.33 -14.96 5.21
N GLU A 389 -0.36 -15.87 5.32
CA GLU A 389 -0.16 -16.72 6.51
C GLU A 389 0.63 -16.00 7.63
N TYR A 390 1.16 -14.81 7.33
CA TYR A 390 2.07 -14.08 8.20
C TYR A 390 1.35 -12.97 8.98
N SER A 391 1.73 -12.79 10.25
CA SER A 391 1.27 -11.64 11.06
C SER A 391 1.72 -10.30 10.45
N ALA A 392 1.02 -9.19 10.76
CA ALA A 392 1.38 -7.87 10.25
C ALA A 392 2.86 -7.48 10.45
N PRO A 393 3.52 -7.79 11.60
CA PRO A 393 4.96 -7.54 11.74
C PRO A 393 5.84 -8.45 10.87
N GLN A 394 5.40 -9.68 10.54
CA GLN A 394 6.09 -10.58 9.61
C GLN A 394 6.05 -10.03 8.18
N ARG A 395 4.87 -9.61 7.72
CA ARG A 395 4.72 -8.94 6.42
C ARG A 395 5.57 -7.67 6.33
N ALA A 396 5.53 -6.85 7.38
CA ALA A 396 6.36 -5.64 7.50
C ALA A 396 7.86 -5.92 7.34
N ALA A 397 8.39 -6.90 8.08
CA ALA A 397 9.79 -7.30 8.01
C ALA A 397 10.14 -7.83 6.62
N MET A 398 9.29 -8.67 6.03
CA MET A 398 9.49 -9.24 4.70
C MET A 398 9.57 -8.16 3.62
N LEU A 399 8.61 -7.22 3.59
CA LEU A 399 8.60 -6.12 2.62
C LEU A 399 9.83 -5.22 2.75
N ALA A 400 10.19 -4.88 3.99
CA ALA A 400 11.33 -3.99 4.26
C ALA A 400 12.68 -4.65 3.96
N LEU A 401 12.81 -5.97 4.16
CA LEU A 401 14.09 -6.68 4.12
C LEU A 401 14.31 -7.49 2.83
N SER A 402 13.30 -7.79 2.01
CA SER A 402 13.50 -8.76 0.91
C SER A 402 14.49 -8.32 -0.17
N ARG A 403 14.66 -7.01 -0.40
CA ARG A 403 15.71 -6.48 -1.29
C ARG A 403 17.10 -6.51 -0.66
N ASP A 404 17.22 -6.65 0.65
CA ASP A 404 18.51 -6.75 1.35
C ASP A 404 19.08 -8.18 1.31
N PHE A 405 18.23 -9.17 1.02
CA PHE A 405 18.60 -10.59 0.93
C PHE A 405 18.56 -11.15 -0.51
N GLY A 406 18.09 -10.35 -1.47
CA GLY A 406 18.15 -10.69 -2.90
C GLY A 406 19.61 -10.80 -3.35
N ARG A 407 19.94 -11.92 -4.00
CA ARG A 407 21.24 -12.18 -4.61
C ARG A 407 21.51 -11.29 -5.82
#